data_AF-A0A7C0YZM4-F1
#
_entry.id   AF-A0A7C0YZM4-F1
#
_cell.length_a   1.000
_cell.length_b   1.000
_cell.length_c   1.000
_cell.angle_alpha   90.00
_cell.angle_beta   90.00
_cell.angle_gamma   90.00
#
_symmetry.space_group_name_H-M   'P 1'
#
loop_
_entity.id
_entity.type
_entity.pdbx_description
1 polymer ?
#
loop_
_entity_poly.entity_id
_entity_poly.type
_entity_poly.pdbx_seq_one_letter_code
_entity_poly.pdbx_strand_id
1 'polypeptide(L)' 'MHLVKEGIPASVISVLVRYIHSSSSIARVSDIDNTIRLILA' A
#
# COMPACT_ATOMS: atom_id res chain seq x y z
N MET A 1 2.36 3.24 12.78
CA MET A 1 1.69 4.54 12.95
C MET A 1 2.47 5.57 12.13
N HIS A 2 1.83 6.31 11.24
CA HIS A 2 2.49 7.40 10.53
C HIS A 2 2.68 8.57 11.51
N LEU A 3 3.91 9.06 11.65
CA LEU A 3 4.19 10.29 12.39
C LEU A 3 3.94 11.45 11.43
N VAL A 4 2.85 12.17 11.65
CA VAL A 4 2.42 13.28 10.80
C VAL A 4 2.35 14.53 11.66
N LYS A 5 2.87 15.64 11.14
CA LYS A 5 2.74 16.94 11.81
C LYS A 5 1.27 17.39 11.76
N GLU A 6 0.79 18.01 12.84
CA GLU A 6 -0.53 18.62 12.88
C GLU A 6 -0.77 19.53 11.66
N GLY A 7 -1.96 19.39 11.07
CA GLY A 7 -2.37 20.17 9.90
C GLY A 7 -1.90 19.61 8.55
N ILE A 8 -1.09 18.53 8.51
CA ILE A 8 -0.74 17.86 7.25
C ILE A 8 -1.67 16.66 7.03
N PRO A 9 -2.50 16.65 5.98
CA PRO A 9 -3.30 15.48 5.65
C PRO A 9 -2.39 14.34 5.18
N ALA A 10 -2.53 13.17 5.78
CA ALA A 10 -1.77 11.98 5.44
C ALA A 10 -2.70 10.78 5.29
N SER A 11 -2.33 9.88 4.38
CA SER A 11 -3.02 8.63 4.15
C SER A 11 -2.00 7.51 3.96
N VAL A 12 -2.42 6.28 4.20
CA VAL A 12 -1.60 5.07 4.00
C VAL A 12 -2.31 4.21 2.97
N ILE A 13 -1.57 3.83 1.93
CA ILE A 13 -2.04 2.92 0.88
C ILE A 13 -1.13 1.70 0.89
N SER A 14 -1.73 0.53 0.72
CA SER A 14 -1.03 -0.76 0.71
C SER A 14 -1.52 -1.58 -0.49
N VAL A 15 -0.61 -2.31 -1.12
CA VAL A 15 -0.97 -3.33 -2.12
C VAL A 15 -1.60 -4.52 -1.40
N LEU A 16 -2.59 -5.16 -2.02
CA LEU A 16 -3.18 -6.40 -1.51
C LEU A 16 -2.21 -7.57 -1.68
N VAL A 17 -1.87 -8.22 -0.57
CA VAL A 17 -0.87 -9.31 -0.54
C VAL A 17 -1.36 -10.43 0.38
N ARG A 18 -1.05 -11.68 0.03
CA ARG A 18 -1.26 -12.87 0.88
C ARG A 18 0.04 -13.27 1.58
N TYR A 19 -0.08 -13.85 2.78
CA TYR A 19 1.06 -14.38 3.57
C TYR A 19 2.07 -13.31 4.04
N ILE A 20 1.58 -12.16 4.53
CA ILE A 20 2.39 -10.98 4.92
C ILE A 20 3.35 -11.19 6.10
N HIS A 21 3.23 -12.30 6.83
CA HIS A 21 4.10 -12.67 7.95
C HIS A 21 4.80 -14.02 7.73
N SER A 22 4.84 -14.50 6.49
CA SER A 22 5.58 -15.69 6.10
C SER A 22 6.92 -15.31 5.45
N SER A 23 7.81 -16.28 5.26
CA SER A 23 9.11 -16.06 4.59
C SER A 23 8.98 -15.59 3.14
N SER A 24 7.83 -15.81 2.52
CA SER A 24 7.47 -15.29 1.20
C SER A 24 6.01 -14.87 1.20
N SER A 25 5.71 -13.81 0.45
CA SER A 25 4.38 -13.25 0.28
C SER A 25 4.00 -13.25 -1.19
N ILE A 26 2.70 -13.33 -1.49
CA ILE A 26 2.19 -13.44 -2.86
C ILE A 26 1.28 -12.27 -3.15
N ALA A 27 1.58 -11.53 -4.21
CA ALA A 27 0.77 -10.43 -4.73
C ALA A 27 0.37 -10.73 -6.18
N ARG A 28 -0.79 -10.23 -6.62
CA ARG A 28 -1.10 -10.22 -8.07
C ARG A 28 -0.47 -8.98 -8.70
N VAL A 29 0.10 -9.15 -9.89
CA VAL A 29 0.68 -8.05 -10.67
C VAL A 29 -0.36 -6.95 -10.91
N SER A 30 -1.61 -7.33 -11.23
CA SER A 30 -2.71 -6.39 -11.41
C SER A 30 -3.00 -5.53 -10.19
N ASP A 31 -2.84 -6.08 -8.98
CA ASP A 31 -3.09 -5.34 -7.74
C ASP A 31 -2.00 -4.28 -7.53
N ILE A 32 -0.75 -4.57 -7.92
CA ILE A 32 0.35 -3.60 -7.95
C ILE A 32 0.05 -2.48 -8.95
N ASP A 33 -0.30 -2.84 -10.19
CA ASP A 33 -0.58 -1.87 -11.26
C ASP A 33 -1.72 -0.93 -10.89
N ASN A 34 -2.79 -1.47 -10.29
CA ASN A 34 -3.93 -0.68 -9.85
C ASN A 34 -3.59 0.23 -8.66
N THR A 35 -2.76 -0.21 -7.72
CA THR A 35 -2.29 0.66 -6.64
C THR A 35 -1.45 1.82 -7.18
N ILE A 36 -0.61 1.59 -8.19
CA ILE A 36 0.13 2.67 -8.87
C ILE A 36 -0.85 3.65 -9.53
N ARG A 37 -1.85 3.15 -10.25
CA ARG A 37 -2.88 4.00 -10.86
C ARG A 37 -3.65 4.83 -9.82
N LEU A 38 -3.92 4.27 -8.65
CA LEU A 38 -4.59 4.98 -7.54
C LEU A 38 -3.75 6.13 -6.98
N ILE A 39 -2.42 5.98 -6.93
CA ILE A 39 -1.51 7.03 -6.43
C ILE A 39 -1.36 8.17 -7.45
N LEU A 40 -1.46 7.85 -8.75
CA LEU A 40 -1.30 8.82 -9.83
C LEU A 40 -2.60 9.55 -10.20
N ALA A 41 -3.75 9.05 -9.75
CA ALA A 41 -5.07 9.66 -9.96
C ALA A 41 -5.30 10.86 -9.04
#